data_AF-A0A662WSD5-F1
#
_entry.id   AF-A0A662WSD5-F1
#
_cell.length_a   1.000
_cell.length_b   1.000
_cell.length_c   1.000
_cell.angle_alpha   90.00
_cell.angle_beta   90.00
_cell.angle_gamma   90.00
#
_symmetry.space_group_name_H-M   'P 1'
#
loop_
_entity.id
_entity.type
_entity.pdbx_description
1 polymer ?
#
loop_
_entity_poly.entity_id
_entity_poly.type
_entity_poly.pdbx_seq_one_letter_code
_entity_poly.pdbx_strand_id
1 'polypeptide(L)'
;TTMIQGRKAFAANTRMPEDKKLVCNMGLQSNMDDKALKAAVEDEMRWKRIIQNDLESMPMAFVVFWSAISAQVNPDVTKTLLLAYTVARISHTASYALSMPRARMACWMTGSFCIVAAGVNAIMAALS
;
A
#
# COMPACT_ATOMS: atom_id res chain seq x y z
N THR A 1 -4.59 -1.53 7.02
CA THR A 1 -3.15 -1.88 6.96
C THR A 1 -2.42 -1.63 8.27
N THR A 2 -2.72 -0.55 9.00
CA THR A 2 -2.08 -0.15 10.27
C THR A 2 -2.25 -1.14 11.42
N MET A 3 -3.45 -1.72 11.63
CA MET A 3 -3.66 -2.75 12.66
C MET A 3 -2.85 -4.04 12.37
N ILE A 4 -2.72 -4.41 11.10
CA ILE A 4 -1.93 -5.59 10.67
C ILE A 4 -0.43 -5.32 10.89
N GLN A 5 0.05 -4.11 10.56
CA GLN A 5 1.41 -3.68 10.88
C GLN A 5 1.67 -3.74 12.38
N GLY A 6 0.73 -3.23 13.19
CA GLY A 6 0.82 -3.26 14.65
C GLY A 6 1.02 -4.68 15.17
N ARG A 7 0.18 -5.63 14.73
CA ARG A 7 0.28 -7.05 15.10
C ARG A 7 1.59 -7.69 14.63
N LYS A 8 2.04 -7.42 13.40
CA LYS A 8 3.31 -7.94 12.86
C LYS A 8 4.52 -7.38 13.62
N ALA A 9 4.52 -6.10 13.99
CA ALA A 9 5.57 -5.49 14.80
C ALA A 9 5.60 -6.02 16.24
N PHE A 10 4.43 -6.34 16.82
CA PHE A 10 4.35 -7.04 18.10
C PHE A 10 4.93 -8.46 18.01
N ALA A 11 4.63 -9.20 16.94
CA ALA A 11 5.19 -10.54 16.71
C ALA A 11 6.71 -10.52 16.47
N ALA A 12 7.22 -9.48 15.81
CA ALA A 12 8.65 -9.31 15.54
C ALA A 12 9.45 -8.74 16.74
N ASN A 13 8.78 -8.34 17.83
CA ASN A 13 9.39 -7.68 19.00
C ASN A 13 10.24 -6.44 18.65
N THR A 14 9.87 -5.73 17.58
CA THR A 14 10.57 -4.52 17.06
C THR A 14 9.95 -3.22 17.55
N ARG A 15 8.95 -3.31 18.44
CA ARG A 15 8.28 -2.17 19.07
C ARG A 15 9.20 -1.45 20.05
N MET A 16 8.88 -0.18 20.32
CA MET A 16 9.54 0.62 21.33
C MET A 16 9.45 -0.08 22.71
N PRO A 17 10.47 0.05 23.57
CA PRO A 17 10.52 -0.69 24.84
C PRO A 17 9.34 -0.41 25.78
N GLU A 18 8.74 0.77 25.73
CA GLU A 18 7.54 1.16 26.48
C GLU A 18 6.28 0.37 26.08
N ASP A 19 6.16 -0.03 24.81
CA ASP A 19 5.03 -0.80 24.27
C ASP A 19 5.09 -2.29 24.67
N LYS A 20 6.21 -2.75 25.25
CA LYS A 20 6.38 -4.16 25.65
C LYS A 20 5.40 -4.58 26.73
N LYS A 21 4.91 -3.65 27.57
CA LYS A 21 3.85 -3.92 28.56
C LYS A 21 2.53 -4.35 27.90
N LEU A 22 2.28 -3.93 26.66
CA LEU A 22 1.08 -4.29 25.89
C LEU A 22 1.16 -5.71 25.34
N VAL A 23 2.37 -6.30 25.21
CA VAL A 23 2.59 -7.66 24.69
C VAL A 23 1.96 -8.70 25.61
N CYS A 24 2.08 -8.53 26.95
CA CYS A 24 1.43 -9.40 27.94
C CYS A 24 -0.09 -9.42 27.83
N ASN A 25 -0.72 -8.32 27.39
CA ASN A 25 -2.18 -8.21 27.27
C ASN A 25 -2.73 -8.77 25.94
N MET A 26 -1.89 -9.02 24.93
CA MET A 26 -2.30 -9.59 23.63
C MET A 26 -2.02 -11.09 23.49
N GLY A 27 -1.50 -11.76 24.54
CA GLY A 27 -1.23 -13.19 24.52
C GLY A 27 -0.07 -13.60 23.61
N LEU A 28 0.81 -12.68 23.23
CA LEU A 28 2.04 -13.01 22.49
C LEU A 28 3.11 -13.52 23.46
N GLN A 29 3.63 -14.72 23.22
CA GLN A 29 4.67 -15.31 24.06
C GLN A 29 5.99 -14.54 23.91
N SER A 30 6.55 -14.09 25.02
CA SER A 30 7.85 -13.40 25.08
C SER A 30 9.04 -14.33 24.80
N ASN A 31 8.83 -15.64 24.87
CA ASN A 31 9.85 -16.68 24.71
C ASN A 31 9.66 -17.41 23.37
N MET A 32 9.76 -16.68 22.26
CA MET A 32 9.79 -17.32 20.93
C MET A 32 11.20 -17.86 20.63
N ASP A 33 11.26 -19.03 19.99
CA ASP A 33 12.49 -19.60 19.43
C ASP A 33 13.15 -18.61 18.45
N ASP A 34 14.50 -18.56 18.43
CA ASP A 34 15.28 -17.60 17.63
C ASP A 34 14.92 -17.68 16.14
N LYS A 35 14.58 -18.87 15.66
CA LYS A 35 14.13 -19.10 14.28
C LYS A 35 12.76 -18.49 13.99
N ALA A 36 11.83 -18.59 14.94
CA ALA A 36 10.50 -18.00 14.82
C ALA A 36 10.55 -16.47 14.89
N LEU A 37 11.44 -15.92 15.73
CA LEU A 37 11.67 -14.48 15.82
C LEU A 37 12.22 -13.91 14.51
N LYS A 38 13.24 -14.55 13.91
CA LYS A 38 13.79 -14.12 12.61
C LYS A 38 12.73 -14.12 11.51
N ALA A 39 11.90 -15.15 11.44
CA ALA A 39 10.81 -15.22 10.47
C ALA A 39 9.77 -14.08 10.67
N ALA A 40 9.42 -13.77 11.92
CA ALA A 40 8.50 -12.66 12.22
C ALA A 40 9.07 -11.29 11.80
N VAL A 41 10.37 -11.07 12.02
CA VAL A 41 11.08 -9.84 11.61
C VAL A 41 11.12 -9.70 10.08
N GLU A 42 11.41 -10.77 9.35
CA GLU A 42 11.36 -10.76 7.87
C GLU A 42 9.96 -10.42 7.36
N ASP A 43 8.93 -10.98 7.98
CA ASP A 43 7.53 -10.73 7.63
C ASP A 43 7.10 -9.29 7.91
N GLU A 44 7.58 -8.70 8.99
CA GLU A 44 7.38 -7.28 9.28
C GLU A 44 8.10 -6.39 8.27
N MET A 45 9.36 -6.69 7.93
CA MET A 45 10.12 -5.94 6.91
C MET A 45 9.46 -6.01 5.54
N ARG A 46 8.93 -7.18 5.14
CA ARG A 46 8.14 -7.31 3.92
C ARG A 46 6.88 -6.42 3.98
N TRP A 47 6.19 -6.39 5.12
CA TRP A 47 4.98 -5.57 5.30
C TRP A 47 5.25 -4.07 5.23
N LYS A 48 6.34 -3.62 5.88
CA LYS A 48 6.80 -2.22 5.82
C LYS A 48 7.05 -1.75 4.39
N ARG A 49 7.67 -2.59 3.54
CA ARG A 49 7.90 -2.26 2.12
C ARG A 49 6.61 -1.99 1.35
N ILE A 50 5.52 -2.68 1.66
CA ILE A 50 4.22 -2.38 1.03
C ILE A 50 3.73 -1.00 1.45
N ILE A 51 3.74 -0.74 2.76
CA ILE A 51 3.22 0.51 3.31
C ILE A 51 4.03 1.68 2.76
N GLN A 52 5.34 1.50 2.65
CA GLN A 52 6.20 2.50 2.03
C GLN A 52 5.85 2.72 0.55
N ASN A 53 5.68 1.65 -0.23
CA ASN A 53 5.21 1.78 -1.62
C ASN A 53 3.83 2.47 -1.70
N ASP A 54 2.92 2.19 -0.76
CA ASP A 54 1.63 2.87 -0.66
C ASP A 54 1.80 4.37 -0.36
N LEU A 55 2.68 4.72 0.58
CA LEU A 55 3.00 6.10 0.94
C LEU A 55 3.70 6.89 -0.17
N GLU A 56 4.51 6.23 -1.00
CA GLU A 56 5.18 6.90 -2.14
C GLU A 56 4.21 7.13 -3.31
N SER A 57 3.26 6.21 -3.53
CA SER A 57 2.40 6.22 -4.72
C SER A 57 1.03 6.88 -4.54
N MET A 58 0.39 6.75 -3.36
CA MET A 58 -0.95 7.33 -3.14
C MET A 58 -1.01 8.86 -3.16
N PRO A 59 -0.09 9.60 -2.49
CA PRO A 59 -0.12 11.06 -2.52
C PRO A 59 -0.01 11.61 -3.93
N MET A 60 0.88 11.01 -4.76
CA MET A 60 1.01 11.39 -6.16
C MET A 60 -0.27 11.13 -6.95
N ALA A 61 -0.90 9.96 -6.76
CA ALA A 61 -2.16 9.65 -7.42
C ALA A 61 -3.25 10.68 -7.10
N PHE A 62 -3.37 11.09 -5.83
CA PHE A 62 -4.36 12.11 -5.44
C PHE A 62 -4.10 13.46 -6.09
N VAL A 63 -2.85 13.91 -6.14
CA VAL A 63 -2.50 15.17 -6.81
C VAL A 63 -2.84 15.11 -8.30
N VAL A 64 -2.51 14.00 -8.98
CA VAL A 64 -2.78 13.83 -10.41
C VAL A 64 -4.28 13.78 -10.71
N PHE A 65 -5.04 12.96 -9.99
CA PHE A 65 -6.50 12.89 -10.20
C PHE A 65 -7.19 14.20 -9.84
N TRP A 66 -6.74 14.90 -8.80
CA TRP A 66 -7.25 16.24 -8.47
C TRP A 66 -6.97 17.23 -9.59
N SER A 67 -5.74 17.24 -10.13
CA SER A 67 -5.37 18.09 -11.27
C SER A 67 -6.21 17.81 -12.52
N ALA A 68 -6.53 16.54 -12.80
CA ALA A 68 -7.38 16.14 -13.92
C ALA A 68 -8.81 16.67 -13.77
N ILE A 69 -9.36 16.65 -12.54
CA ILE A 69 -10.67 17.22 -12.23
C ILE A 69 -10.65 18.75 -12.39
N SER A 70 -9.60 19.41 -11.89
CA SER A 70 -9.43 20.87 -12.01
C SER A 70 -9.27 21.33 -13.46
N ALA A 71 -8.63 20.53 -14.31
CA ALA A 71 -8.48 20.78 -15.75
C ALA A 71 -9.73 20.45 -16.57
N GLN A 72 -10.86 20.10 -15.93
CA GLN A 72 -12.13 19.76 -16.58
C GLN A 72 -12.02 18.64 -17.64
N VAL A 73 -11.14 17.66 -17.39
CA VAL A 73 -11.05 16.44 -18.23
C VAL A 73 -12.40 15.72 -18.23
N ASN A 74 -12.71 15.04 -19.35
CA ASN A 74 -13.94 14.25 -19.49
C ASN A 74 -14.21 13.40 -18.23
N PRO A 75 -15.37 13.60 -17.56
CA PRO A 75 -15.71 12.92 -16.32
C PRO A 75 -15.73 11.38 -16.42
N ASP A 76 -16.15 10.83 -17.56
CA ASP A 76 -16.24 9.37 -17.76
C ASP A 76 -14.85 8.72 -17.80
N VAL A 77 -13.88 9.38 -18.43
CA VAL A 77 -12.49 8.92 -18.48
C VAL A 77 -11.85 9.01 -17.10
N THR A 78 -12.02 10.13 -16.40
CA THR A 78 -11.46 10.30 -15.05
C THR A 78 -12.06 9.30 -14.07
N LYS A 79 -13.38 9.06 -14.13
CA LYS A 79 -14.09 8.09 -13.28
C LYS A 79 -13.61 6.66 -13.52
N THR A 80 -13.49 6.24 -14.78
CA THR A 80 -13.03 4.89 -15.13
C THR A 80 -11.59 4.65 -14.71
N LEU A 81 -10.69 5.61 -14.93
CA LEU A 81 -9.30 5.54 -14.48
C LEU A 81 -9.19 5.49 -12.95
N LEU A 82 -10.00 6.27 -12.23
CA LEU A 82 -10.02 6.27 -10.77
C LEU A 82 -10.55 4.93 -10.20
N LEU A 83 -11.60 4.36 -10.80
CA LEU A 83 -12.10 3.04 -10.43
C LEU A 83 -11.08 1.94 -10.73
N ALA A 84 -10.44 1.96 -11.90
CA ALA A 84 -9.39 1.00 -12.24
C ALA A 84 -8.20 1.11 -11.27
N TYR A 85 -7.78 2.33 -10.93
CA TYR A 85 -6.72 2.58 -9.96
C TYR A 85 -7.08 2.01 -8.57
N THR A 86 -8.27 2.30 -8.05
CA THR A 86 -8.69 1.82 -6.73
C THR A 86 -8.76 0.30 -6.66
N VAL A 87 -9.32 -0.37 -7.68
CA VAL A 87 -9.33 -1.83 -7.77
C VAL A 87 -7.91 -2.38 -7.81
N ALA A 88 -7.02 -1.81 -8.63
CA ALA A 88 -5.63 -2.23 -8.71
C ALA A 88 -4.90 -2.12 -7.35
N ARG A 89 -5.19 -1.09 -6.53
CA ARG A 89 -4.61 -0.95 -5.17
C ARG A 89 -5.16 -1.98 -4.18
N ILE A 90 -6.45 -2.28 -4.24
CA ILE A 90 -7.06 -3.31 -3.41
C ILE A 90 -6.48 -4.69 -3.79
N SER A 91 -6.39 -4.99 -5.08
CA SER A 91 -5.79 -6.22 -5.61
C SER A 91 -4.30 -6.32 -5.28
N HIS A 92 -3.55 -5.21 -5.31
CA HIS A 92 -2.15 -5.18 -4.86
C HIS A 92 -2.03 -5.61 -3.39
N THR A 93 -2.90 -5.08 -2.53
CA THR A 93 -2.96 -5.45 -1.10
C THR A 93 -3.39 -6.91 -0.90
N ALA A 94 -4.37 -7.40 -1.66
CA ALA A 94 -4.84 -8.79 -1.61
C ALA A 94 -3.78 -9.79 -2.11
N SER A 95 -3.11 -9.49 -3.22
CA SER A 95 -2.01 -10.31 -3.77
C SER A 95 -0.84 -10.44 -2.79
N TYR A 96 -0.68 -9.47 -1.89
CA TYR A 96 0.29 -9.55 -0.82
C TYR A 96 -0.12 -10.55 0.25
N ALA A 97 -1.40 -10.56 0.67
CA ALA A 97 -1.91 -11.53 1.62
C ALA A 97 -1.75 -12.98 1.10
N LEU A 98 -1.90 -13.16 -0.22
CA LEU A 98 -1.71 -14.45 -0.91
C LEU A 98 -0.24 -14.78 -1.25
N SER A 99 0.72 -13.92 -0.85
CA SER A 99 2.14 -14.09 -1.18
C SER A 99 2.44 -14.31 -2.67
N MET A 100 1.67 -13.68 -3.57
CA MET A 100 1.84 -13.80 -5.02
C MET A 100 2.67 -12.64 -5.60
N PRO A 101 3.99 -12.79 -5.84
CA PRO A 101 4.84 -11.69 -6.27
C PRO A 101 4.53 -11.19 -7.70
N ARG A 102 4.16 -12.10 -8.62
CA ARG A 102 3.84 -11.74 -10.02
C ARG A 102 2.56 -10.91 -10.13
N ALA A 103 1.50 -11.33 -9.43
CA ALA A 103 0.22 -10.62 -9.39
C ALA A 103 0.39 -9.22 -8.76
N ARG A 104 1.25 -9.11 -7.73
CA ARG A 104 1.60 -7.82 -7.11
C ARG A 104 2.22 -6.86 -8.11
N MET A 105 3.24 -7.31 -8.85
CA MET A 105 3.90 -6.48 -9.86
C MET A 105 2.92 -6.05 -10.96
N ALA A 106 2.05 -6.95 -11.44
CA ALA A 106 1.02 -6.61 -12.42
C ALA A 106 0.04 -5.54 -11.90
N CYS A 107 -0.46 -5.69 -10.66
CA CYS A 107 -1.37 -4.71 -10.05
C CYS A 107 -0.68 -3.34 -9.86
N TRP A 108 0.60 -3.34 -9.48
CA TRP A 108 1.39 -2.12 -9.36
C TRP A 108 1.54 -1.42 -10.71
N MET A 109 1.92 -2.16 -11.77
CA MET A 109 2.04 -1.62 -13.13
C MET A 109 0.72 -1.02 -13.63
N THR A 110 -0.40 -1.72 -13.41
CA THR A 110 -1.73 -1.22 -13.79
C THR A 110 -2.08 0.06 -13.04
N GLY A 111 -1.78 0.13 -11.74
CA GLY A 111 -1.99 1.34 -10.93
C GLY A 111 -1.16 2.53 -11.44
N SER A 112 0.12 2.32 -11.70
CA SER A 112 1.02 3.35 -12.25
C SER A 112 0.58 3.82 -13.63
N PHE A 113 0.12 2.92 -14.49
CA PHE A 113 -0.42 3.24 -15.81
C PHE A 113 -1.65 4.17 -15.70
N CYS A 114 -2.57 3.90 -14.77
CA CYS A 114 -3.74 4.75 -14.56
C CYS A 114 -3.36 6.19 -14.17
N ILE A 115 -2.35 6.35 -13.31
CA ILE A 115 -1.85 7.67 -12.89
C ILE A 115 -1.25 8.41 -14.09
N VAL A 116 -0.38 7.76 -14.87
CA VAL A 116 0.25 8.38 -16.04
C VAL A 116 -0.79 8.78 -17.08
N ALA A 117 -1.75 7.90 -17.39
CA ALA A 117 -2.83 8.19 -18.31
C ALA A 117 -3.69 9.38 -17.86
N ALA A 118 -4.03 9.45 -16.56
CA ALA A 118 -4.77 10.59 -16.01
C ALA A 118 -3.96 11.90 -16.10
N GLY A 119 -2.66 11.86 -15.83
CA GLY A 119 -1.77 13.01 -15.94
C GLY A 119 -1.64 13.53 -17.37
N VAL A 120 -1.47 12.64 -18.36
CA VAL A 120 -1.44 13.03 -19.77
C VAL A 120 -2.75 13.69 -20.19
N ASN A 121 -3.90 13.11 -19.83
CA ASN A 121 -5.20 13.69 -20.13
C ASN A 121 -5.39 15.08 -19.49
N ALA A 122 -4.93 15.26 -18.24
CA ALA A 122 -4.98 16.54 -17.55
C ALA A 122 -4.15 17.62 -18.27
N ILE A 123 -2.94 17.27 -18.70
CA ILE A 123 -2.07 18.20 -19.44
C ILE A 123 -2.68 18.55 -20.81
N MET A 124 -3.23 17.57 -21.52
CA MET A 124 -3.88 17.81 -22.81
C MET A 124 -5.08 18.74 -22.68
N ALA A 125 -5.92 18.55 -21.66
CA ALA A 125 -7.08 19.40 -21.41
C ALA A 125 -6.68 20.82 -20.94
N ALA A 126 -5.56 20.96 -20.25
CA ALA A 126 -5.06 22.27 -19.82
C ALA A 126 -4.43 23.08 -20.97
N LEU A 127 -3.96 22.42 -22.03
CA LEU A 127 -3.32 23.04 -23.20
C LEU A 127 -4.29 23.30 -24.37
N SER A 128 -5.49 22.72 -24.33
CA SER A 128 -6.57 22.92 -25.31
C SER A 128 -7.44 24.11 -24.96
#